data_AF-A0A4R5Q426-F1
#
_entry.id   AF-A0A4R5Q426-F1
#
_cell.length_a   1.000
_cell.length_b   1.000
_cell.length_c   1.000
_cell.angle_alpha   90.00
_cell.angle_beta   90.00
_cell.angle_gamma   90.00
#
_symmetry.space_group_name_H-M   'P 1'
#
loop_
_entity.id
_entity.type
_entity.pdbx_description
1 polymer ?
#
loop_
_entity_poly.entity_id
_entity_poly.type
_entity_poly.pdbx_seq_one_letter_code
_entity_poly.pdbx_strand_id
1 'polypeptide(L)' 'MLRKKTDEPLADVLAVAETTHLSDVVTELRKDVTAVEAALSLPWTTSPTEGQINRIKMIKRTMYGRAGFELLRARVLNAA' A
#
# COMPACT_ATOMS: atom_id res chain seq x y z
N MET A 1 5.39 0.34 11.67
CA MET A 1 5.72 1.37 10.66
C MET A 1 6.53 2.47 11.34
N LEU A 2 7.75 2.73 10.89
CA LEU A 2 8.54 3.88 11.34
C LEU A 2 8.13 5.10 10.52
N ARG A 3 7.31 6.01 11.08
CA ARG A 3 7.13 7.36 10.53
C ARG A 3 8.20 8.25 11.14
N LYS A 4 9.23 8.60 10.37
CA LYS A 4 10.13 9.68 10.75
C LYS A 4 9.33 10.97 10.66
N LYS A 5 9.18 11.69 11.78
CA LYS A 5 8.60 13.03 11.77
C LYS A 5 9.62 13.99 11.17
N THR A 6 9.20 14.80 10.23
CA THR A 6 10.02 15.81 9.57
C THR A 6 9.11 17.01 9.32
N ASP A 7 9.64 18.22 9.52
CA ASP A 7 8.89 19.47 9.40
C ASP A 7 8.94 20.04 7.97
N GLU A 8 9.57 19.32 7.04
CA GLU A 8 9.65 19.69 5.63
C GLU A 8 8.26 19.52 4.97
N PRO A 9 7.75 20.54 4.28
CA PRO A 9 6.44 20.46 3.65
C PRO A 9 6.46 19.47 2.48
N LEU A 10 5.38 18.69 2.35
CA LEU A 10 5.25 17.68 1.29
C LEU A 10 5.45 18.27 -0.12
N ALA A 11 5.03 19.51 -0.34
CA ALA A 11 5.18 20.20 -1.62
C ALA A 11 6.65 20.34 -2.04
N ASP A 12 7.54 20.67 -1.10
CA ASP A 12 8.97 20.86 -1.39
C ASP A 12 9.63 19.52 -1.71
N VAL A 13 9.28 18.48 -0.96
CA VAL A 13 9.75 17.10 -1.23
C VAL A 13 9.31 16.62 -2.61
N LEU A 14 8.06 16.87 -3.00
CA LEU A 14 7.55 16.49 -4.31
C LEU A 14 8.22 17.28 -5.43
N ALA A 15 8.49 18.58 -5.23
CA ALA A 15 9.18 19.41 -6.21
C ALA A 15 10.62 18.92 -6.47
N VAL A 16 11.34 18.52 -5.41
CA VAL A 16 12.67 17.93 -5.56
C VAL A 16 12.59 16.57 -6.27
N ALA A 17 11.66 15.70 -5.85
CA ALA A 17 11.49 14.37 -6.42
C ALA A 17 11.14 14.40 -7.92
N GLU A 18 10.45 15.45 -8.38
CA GLU A 18 10.09 15.66 -9.79
C GLU A 18 11.31 15.82 -10.70
N THR A 19 12.44 16.31 -10.16
CA THR A 19 13.71 16.44 -10.90
C THR A 19 14.50 15.14 -11.03
N THR A 20 14.04 14.06 -10.39
CA THR A 20 14.69 12.76 -10.39
C THR A 20 13.99 11.79 -11.35
N HIS A 21 14.45 10.54 -11.40
CA HIS A 21 13.78 9.47 -12.15
C HIS A 21 12.40 9.05 -11.58
N LEU A 22 11.89 9.76 -10.56
CA LEU A 22 10.59 9.51 -9.95
C LEU A 22 9.50 10.49 -10.44
N SER A 23 9.74 11.27 -11.49
CA SER A 23 8.79 12.25 -12.03
C SER A 23 7.38 11.69 -12.27
N ASP A 24 7.29 10.47 -12.82
CA ASP A 24 6.01 9.83 -13.11
C ASP A 24 5.28 9.44 -11.82
N VAL A 25 6.03 9.01 -10.80
CA VAL A 25 5.49 8.71 -9.47
C VAL A 25 4.97 9.99 -8.80
N VAL A 26 5.71 11.10 -8.92
CA VAL A 26 5.27 12.40 -8.39
C VAL A 26 3.99 12.86 -9.07
N THR A 27 3.88 12.66 -10.38
CA THR A 27 2.67 13.00 -11.15
C THR A 27 1.44 12.26 -10.62
N GLU A 28 1.57 10.95 -10.36
CA GLU A 28 0.46 10.18 -9.77
C GLU A 28 0.18 10.58 -8.32
N LEU A 29 1.20 10.81 -7.50
CA LEU A 29 1.01 11.25 -6.10
C LEU A 29 0.32 12.62 -5.99
N ARG A 30 0.58 13.53 -6.93
CA ARG A 30 -0.09 14.85 -6.99
C ARG A 30 -1.60 14.71 -7.25
N LYS A 31 -2.05 13.70 -7.99
CA LYS A 31 -3.49 13.46 -8.22
C LYS A 31 -4.21 13.09 -6.92
N ASP A 32 -3.52 12.38 -6.04
CA ASP A 32 -4.04 11.89 -4.76
C ASP A 32 -3.47 12.65 -3.53
N VAL A 33 -3.06 13.91 -3.71
CA VAL A 33 -2.34 14.67 -2.68
C VAL A 33 -3.06 14.72 -1.34
N THR A 34 -4.39 14.88 -1.33
CA THR A 34 -5.20 14.89 -0.11
C THR A 34 -5.13 13.56 0.64
N ALA A 35 -5.09 12.43 -0.09
CA ALA A 35 -4.95 11.12 0.53
C ALA A 35 -3.54 10.92 1.11
N VAL A 36 -2.51 11.42 0.44
CA VAL A 36 -1.13 11.40 0.93
C VAL A 36 -0.97 12.24 2.20
N GLU A 37 -1.52 13.45 2.22
CA GLU A 37 -1.54 14.32 3.41
C GLU A 37 -2.31 13.69 4.58
N ALA A 38 -3.48 13.09 4.31
CA ALA A 38 -4.25 12.36 5.30
C ALA A 38 -3.47 11.15 5.83
N ALA A 39 -2.80 10.41 4.95
CA ALA A 39 -1.93 9.32 5.35
C ALA A 39 -0.85 9.84 6.30
N LEU A 40 -0.16 10.95 5.99
CA LEU A 40 0.91 11.54 6.81
C LEU A 40 0.46 12.16 8.14
N SER A 41 -0.77 12.67 8.22
CA SER A 41 -1.29 13.36 9.42
C SER A 41 -2.04 12.44 10.37
N LEU A 42 -2.76 11.44 9.83
CA LEU A 42 -3.60 10.55 10.63
C LEU A 42 -2.79 9.37 11.20
N PRO A 43 -3.27 8.77 12.31
CA PRO A 43 -2.66 7.57 12.89
C PRO A 43 -3.05 6.27 12.16
N TRP A 44 -3.90 6.34 11.13
CA TRP A 44 -4.39 5.18 10.41
C TRP A 44 -3.34 4.64 9.42
N THR A 45 -3.28 3.32 9.28
CA THR A 45 -2.37 2.65 8.34
C THR A 45 -3.09 1.53 7.59
N THR A 46 -2.74 1.33 6.32
CA THR A 46 -3.27 0.24 5.49
C THR A 46 -2.52 -1.08 5.71
N SER A 47 -1.45 -1.09 6.53
CA SER A 47 -0.57 -2.26 6.70
C SER A 47 -1.25 -3.55 7.14
N PRO A 48 -2.20 -3.55 8.10
CA PRO A 48 -2.92 -4.78 8.46
C PRO A 48 -3.71 -5.35 7.28
N THR A 49 -4.37 -4.47 6.52
CA THR A 49 -5.15 -4.82 5.32
C THR A 49 -4.26 -5.39 4.22
N GLU A 50 -3.12 -4.73 3.95
CA GLU A 50 -2.11 -5.23 3.00
C GLU A 50 -1.56 -6.60 3.41
N GLY A 51 -1.35 -6.82 4.71
CA GLY A 51 -0.96 -8.13 5.26
C GLY A 51 -1.97 -9.22 4.94
N GLN A 52 -3.26 -8.95 5.14
CA GLN A 52 -4.33 -9.90 4.78
C GLN A 52 -4.40 -10.15 3.27
N ILE A 53 -4.29 -9.09 2.46
CA ILE A 53 -4.23 -9.22 1.00
C ILE A 53 -3.05 -10.10 0.57
N ASN A 54 -1.87 -9.90 1.16
CA ASN A 54 -0.68 -10.69 0.88
C ASN A 54 -0.85 -12.15 1.30
N ARG A 55 -1.45 -12.43 2.48
CA ARG A 55 -1.80 -13.79 2.91
C ARG A 55 -2.71 -14.48 1.89
N ILE A 56 -3.77 -13.81 1.44
CA ILE A 56 -4.71 -14.36 0.46
C ILE A 56 -4.01 -14.62 -0.89
N LYS A 57 -3.22 -13.65 -1.38
CA LYS A 57 -2.42 -13.79 -2.62
C LYS A 57 -1.44 -14.96 -2.52
N MET A 58 -0.79 -15.14 -1.37
CA MET A 58 0.13 -16.23 -1.12
C MET A 58 -0.58 -17.59 -1.14
N ILE A 59 -1.71 -17.74 -0.45
CA ILE A 59 -2.52 -18.97 -0.46
C ILE A 59 -2.95 -19.33 -1.91
N LYS A 60 -3.40 -18.34 -2.70
CA LYS A 60 -3.74 -18.57 -4.11
C LYS A 60 -2.52 -19.00 -4.94
N ARG A 61 -1.35 -18.40 -4.68
CA ARG A 61 -0.09 -18.69 -5.38
C ARG A 61 0.46 -20.09 -5.07
N THR A 62 0.38 -20.55 -3.81
CA THR A 62 0.81 -21.92 -3.45
C THR A 62 -0.05 -23.00 -4.12
N MET A 63 -1.24 -22.66 -4.59
CA MET A 63 -2.12 -23.53 -5.37
C MET A 63 -1.92 -23.42 -6.88
N TYR A 64 -0.92 -22.67 -7.35
CA TYR A 64 -0.65 -22.42 -8.77
C TYR A 64 -1.88 -21.86 -9.50
N GLY A 65 -2.64 -20.97 -8.85
CA GLY A 65 -3.83 -20.35 -9.45
C GLY A 65 -5.06 -21.25 -9.54
N ARG A 66 -4.98 -22.52 -9.11
CA ARG A 66 -6.09 -23.50 -9.14
C ARG A 66 -7.14 -23.29 -8.04
N ALA A 67 -7.03 -22.20 -7.29
CA ALA A 67 -7.97 -21.83 -6.26
C ALA A 67 -9.04 -20.90 -6.81
N GLY A 68 -10.17 -21.49 -7.22
CA GLY A 68 -11.42 -20.76 -7.40
C GLY A 68 -11.89 -20.14 -6.08
N PHE A 69 -12.91 -19.28 -6.13
CA PHE A 69 -13.34 -18.51 -4.97
C PHE A 69 -13.72 -19.39 -3.76
N GLU A 70 -14.53 -20.42 -3.96
CA GLU A 70 -14.96 -21.35 -2.90
C GLU A 70 -13.77 -22.02 -2.18
N LEU A 71 -12.82 -22.56 -2.95
CA LEU A 71 -11.63 -23.22 -2.40
C LEU A 71 -10.71 -22.22 -1.69
N LEU A 72 -10.53 -21.01 -2.25
CA LEU A 72 -9.75 -19.96 -1.63
C LEU A 72 -10.38 -19.51 -0.31
N ARG A 73 -11.69 -19.29 -0.28
CA ARG A 73 -12.45 -18.94 0.92
C ARG A 73 -12.33 -20.00 2.00
N ALA A 74 -12.52 -21.28 1.65
CA ALA A 74 -12.37 -22.40 2.58
C ALA A 74 -10.96 -22.44 3.19
N ARG A 75 -9.89 -22.21 2.40
CA ARG A 75 -8.52 -22.21 2.93
C ARG A 75 -8.18 -20.97 3.75
N VAL A 76 -8.77 -19.82 3.46
CA VAL A 76 -8.54 -18.61 4.25
C VAL A 76 -9.23 -18.70 5.61
N LEU A 77 -10.49 -19.17 5.63
CA LEU A 77 -11.31 -19.24 6.85
C LEU A 77 -10.94 -20.43 7.76
N ASN A 78 -10.49 -21.55 7.19
CA ASN A 78 -10.12 -22.75 7.95
C ASN A 78 -8.61 -22.91 8.15
N ALA A 79 -7.79 -21.91 7.80
CA ALA A 79 -6.36 -21.94 8.08
C ALA A 79 -6.14 -21.65 9.58
N ALA A 80 -5.93 -22.74 10.34
CA ALA A 80 -5.37 -22.71 11.69
C ALA A 80 -3.99 -22.03 11.70
#